data_AF-A0A7Y6TYK2-F1
#
_entry.id   AF-A0A7Y6TYK2-F1
#
_cell.length_a   1.000
_cell.length_b   1.000
_cell.length_c   1.000
_cell.angle_alpha   90.00
_cell.angle_beta   90.00
_cell.angle_gamma   90.00
#
_symmetry.space_group_name_H-M   'P 1'
#
loop_
_entity.id
_entity.type
_entity.pdbx_description
1 polymer ?
#
loop_
_entity_poly.entity_id
_entity_poly.type
_entity_poly.pdbx_seq_one_letter_code
_entity_poly.pdbx_strand_id
1 'polypeptide(L)'
;MIALADFDAIRVGDHRELTRTIGEDEIRQFVRMTGDDNPLHVDPAFAAQTPFKDIVVHGMLGASFISTVIGTQLPGPGALWVSQNMEFLLPVRLGDVLTVACTVTAKHERDRLLDLDTRITNQNQQTVLKGSGRVKLLEAAQPRAATAERTLSRVALVTGGAGGIGEAICRRLAGAGFAVALNYHRNAARAEQIVESIRAASGRAVGLSADVSNEAGAAALIERASSALGPIGVLVNNASPRINPKPLAEMGWADLQQQLDVQLKGAFLLSQQCASAMARHGGGRIVNITTQAIQGAPTPHWTAYAVAKAALATLSRQLAVELGPSAITVNCVAPGMTETALIGDIPQKQQMIIGRQTPLRRLAQPDDVAAAVAYLVSDEARFVTGHTLDVNGGMVMR
;
A
#
# COMPACT_ATOMS: atom_id res chain seq x y z
N MET A 1 -0.30 30.09 -6.61
CA MET A 1 -0.33 28.77 -7.28
C MET A 1 -0.76 29.01 -8.71
N ILE A 2 0.01 28.53 -9.70
CA ILE A 2 -0.43 28.54 -11.10
C ILE A 2 -1.54 27.49 -11.21
N ALA A 3 -2.73 27.89 -11.64
CA ALA A 3 -3.84 26.97 -11.86
C ALA A 3 -3.50 26.04 -13.03
N LEU A 4 -3.67 24.73 -12.85
CA LEU A 4 -3.54 23.77 -13.94
C LEU A 4 -4.67 23.95 -14.94
N ALA A 5 -4.41 23.58 -16.19
CA ALA A 5 -5.42 23.57 -17.24
C ALA A 5 -6.56 22.60 -16.91
N ASP A 6 -7.79 23.06 -17.12
CA ASP A 6 -8.99 22.24 -16.95
C ASP A 6 -9.17 21.33 -18.16
N PHE A 7 -8.86 20.04 -17.99
CA PHE A 7 -9.00 19.03 -19.03
C PHE A 7 -10.45 18.87 -19.52
N ASP A 8 -11.43 19.09 -18.66
CA ASP A 8 -12.84 18.89 -18.99
C ASP A 8 -13.37 20.03 -19.85
N ALA A 9 -12.79 21.23 -19.72
CA ALA A 9 -13.12 22.39 -20.54
C ALA A 9 -12.60 22.28 -21.99
N ILE A 10 -11.55 21.49 -22.23
CA ILE A 10 -10.92 21.35 -23.56
C ILE A 10 -11.76 20.43 -24.46
N ARG A 11 -11.97 20.87 -25.70
CA ARG A 11 -12.76 20.17 -26.72
C ARG A 11 -11.93 19.86 -27.96
N VAL A 12 -12.29 18.79 -28.64
CA VAL A 12 -11.78 18.52 -29.99
C VAL A 12 -12.18 19.68 -30.91
N GLY A 13 -11.23 20.21 -31.65
CA GLY A 13 -11.37 21.41 -32.47
C GLY A 13 -10.90 22.70 -31.81
N ASP A 14 -10.59 22.70 -30.50
CA ASP A 14 -9.99 23.87 -29.85
C ASP A 14 -8.67 24.23 -30.53
N HIS A 15 -8.48 25.53 -30.78
CA HIS A 15 -7.39 26.06 -31.58
C HIS A 15 -6.73 27.24 -30.89
N ARG A 16 -5.39 27.28 -30.90
CA ARG A 16 -4.60 28.42 -30.45
C ARG A 16 -3.43 28.67 -31.37
N GLU A 17 -3.07 29.95 -31.49
CA GLU A 17 -1.95 30.38 -32.29
C GLU A 17 -1.11 31.45 -31.59
N LEU A 18 0.14 31.52 -31.98
CA LEU A 18 1.12 32.52 -31.56
C LEU A 18 1.83 33.02 -32.82
N THR A 19 1.95 34.34 -32.95
CA THR A 19 2.79 34.94 -33.99
C THR A 19 4.13 35.39 -33.41
N ARG A 20 5.23 35.08 -34.11
CA ARG A 20 6.59 35.48 -33.75
C ARG A 20 7.41 35.85 -34.98
N THR A 21 8.07 37.01 -34.92
CA THR A 21 9.11 37.38 -35.89
C THR A 21 10.43 36.72 -35.48
N ILE A 22 11.14 36.12 -36.44
CA ILE A 22 12.47 35.57 -36.19
C ILE A 22 13.52 36.65 -36.40
N GLY A 23 14.07 37.17 -35.31
CA GLY A 23 15.19 38.10 -35.33
C GLY A 23 16.53 37.41 -35.11
N GLU A 24 17.60 38.20 -35.19
CA GLU A 24 18.95 37.72 -34.88
C GLU A 24 19.10 37.30 -33.42
N ASP A 25 18.39 37.95 -32.50
CA ASP A 25 18.48 37.65 -31.07
C ASP A 25 17.94 36.24 -30.78
N GLU A 26 16.80 35.86 -31.37
CA GLU A 26 16.26 34.50 -31.25
C GLU A 26 17.26 33.45 -31.77
N ILE A 27 17.93 33.72 -32.89
CA ILE A 27 18.97 32.83 -33.43
C ILE A 27 20.13 32.71 -32.43
N ARG A 28 20.65 33.83 -31.91
CA ARG A 28 21.76 33.82 -30.94
C ARG A 28 21.39 33.12 -29.63
N GLN A 29 20.16 33.31 -29.14
CA GLN A 29 19.68 32.61 -27.95
C GLN A 29 19.58 31.11 -28.21
N PHE A 30 19.08 30.71 -29.38
CA PHE A 30 19.01 29.31 -29.78
C PHE A 30 20.40 28.67 -29.86
N VAL A 31 21.35 29.31 -30.56
CA VAL A 31 22.75 28.88 -30.66
C VAL A 31 23.37 28.74 -29.27
N ARG A 32 23.14 29.71 -28.38
CA ARG A 32 23.63 29.64 -26.99
C ARG A 32 23.07 28.44 -26.23
N MET A 33 21.80 28.10 -26.46
CA MET A 33 21.12 26.99 -25.81
C MET A 33 21.56 25.63 -26.38
N THR A 34 21.68 25.50 -27.70
CA THR A 34 21.90 24.21 -28.38
C THR A 34 23.36 23.94 -28.71
N GLY A 35 24.19 24.98 -28.82
CA GLY A 35 25.54 24.90 -29.37
C GLY A 35 25.59 24.73 -30.90
N ASP A 36 24.46 24.81 -31.60
CA ASP A 36 24.42 24.73 -33.07
C ASP A 36 24.77 26.09 -33.67
N ASP A 37 26.02 26.25 -34.08
CA ASP A 37 26.57 27.46 -34.69
C ASP A 37 26.89 27.27 -36.18
N ASN A 38 26.20 26.32 -36.84
CA ASN A 38 26.40 26.04 -38.26
C ASN A 38 26.36 27.34 -39.10
N PRO A 39 27.40 27.64 -39.91
CA PRO A 39 27.50 28.89 -40.66
C PRO A 39 26.29 29.22 -41.55
N LEU A 40 25.54 28.21 -42.03
CA LEU A 40 24.29 28.42 -42.78
C LEU A 40 23.26 29.26 -42.01
N HIS A 41 23.28 29.18 -40.68
CA HIS A 41 22.29 29.79 -39.79
C HIS A 41 22.76 31.11 -39.16
N VAL A 42 24.05 31.39 -39.15
CA VAL A 42 24.64 32.51 -38.38
C VAL A 42 25.59 33.42 -39.16
N ASP A 43 26.13 32.97 -40.31
CA ASP A 43 27.09 33.74 -41.11
C ASP A 43 26.48 34.13 -42.47
N PRO A 44 26.14 35.41 -42.69
CA PRO A 44 25.62 35.91 -43.96
C PRO A 44 26.56 35.65 -45.16
N ALA A 45 27.88 35.72 -44.96
CA ALA A 45 28.85 35.55 -46.04
C ALA A 45 28.93 34.09 -46.48
N PHE A 46 28.81 33.14 -45.55
CA PHE A 46 28.68 31.73 -45.87
C PHE A 46 27.32 31.44 -46.53
N ALA A 47 26.23 31.92 -45.96
CA ALA A 47 24.88 31.66 -46.45
C ALA A 47 24.67 32.17 -47.90
N ALA A 48 25.26 33.30 -48.27
CA ALA A 48 25.26 33.86 -49.62
C ALA A 48 25.88 32.93 -50.68
N GLN A 49 26.82 32.06 -50.27
CA GLN A 49 27.48 31.10 -51.17
C GLN A 49 26.63 29.86 -51.43
N THR A 50 25.62 29.59 -50.60
CA THR A 50 24.73 28.44 -50.73
C THR A 50 23.64 28.68 -51.80
N PRO A 51 22.89 27.63 -52.22
CA PRO A 51 21.71 27.81 -53.08
C PRO A 51 20.62 28.69 -52.44
N PHE A 52 20.64 28.84 -51.12
CA PHE A 52 19.65 29.62 -50.38
C PHE A 52 19.92 31.13 -50.39
N LYS A 53 21.14 31.57 -50.74
CA LYS A 53 21.57 32.98 -50.93
C LYS A 53 21.47 33.92 -49.73
N ASP A 54 20.90 33.47 -48.63
CA ASP A 54 20.71 34.21 -47.38
C ASP A 54 20.59 33.21 -46.23
N ILE A 55 20.63 33.70 -44.99
CA ILE A 55 20.48 32.91 -43.77
C ILE A 55 19.22 32.06 -43.85
N VAL A 56 19.37 30.78 -43.52
CA VAL A 56 18.25 29.88 -43.25
C VAL A 56 18.19 29.73 -41.73
N VAL A 57 17.04 29.93 -41.12
CA VAL A 57 16.86 29.78 -39.67
C VAL A 57 16.87 28.29 -39.31
N HIS A 58 17.41 27.96 -38.13
CA HIS A 58 17.29 26.61 -37.55
C HIS A 58 15.82 26.16 -37.52
N GLY A 59 15.48 25.06 -38.20
CA GLY A 59 14.11 24.55 -38.18
C GLY A 59 13.60 24.30 -36.75
N MET A 60 14.47 23.77 -35.89
CA MET A 60 14.17 23.51 -34.48
C MET A 60 13.92 24.76 -33.66
N LEU A 61 14.43 25.94 -34.05
CA LEU A 61 14.07 27.20 -33.42
C LEU A 61 12.60 27.52 -33.67
N GLY A 62 12.13 27.42 -34.92
CA GLY A 62 10.71 27.59 -35.24
C GLY A 62 9.84 26.55 -34.51
N ALA A 63 10.26 25.28 -34.53
CA ALA A 63 9.56 24.20 -33.83
C ALA A 63 9.49 24.41 -32.31
N SER A 64 10.48 25.07 -31.70
CA SER A 64 10.48 25.33 -30.25
C SER A 64 9.28 26.15 -29.79
N PHE A 65 8.73 27.02 -30.65
CA PHE A 65 7.54 27.81 -30.32
C PHE A 65 6.25 26.99 -30.22
N ILE A 66 6.23 25.76 -30.77
CA ILE A 66 5.14 24.79 -30.51
C ILE A 66 5.06 24.51 -29.00
N SER A 67 6.22 24.43 -28.32
CA SER A 67 6.29 24.29 -26.86
C SER A 67 5.63 25.46 -26.14
N THR A 68 5.84 26.68 -26.62
CA THR A 68 5.19 27.87 -26.06
C THR A 68 3.68 27.79 -26.18
N VAL A 69 3.14 27.47 -27.36
CA VAL A 69 1.69 27.36 -27.56
C VAL A 69 1.10 26.27 -26.67
N ILE A 70 1.71 25.08 -26.67
CA ILE A 70 1.20 23.92 -25.92
C ILE A 70 1.30 24.13 -24.41
N GLY A 71 2.46 24.56 -23.92
CA GLY A 71 2.72 24.69 -22.49
C GLY A 71 2.04 25.89 -21.84
N THR A 72 1.64 26.92 -22.61
CA THR A 72 1.09 28.17 -22.05
C THR A 72 -0.34 28.48 -22.49
N GLN A 73 -0.80 27.96 -23.63
CA GLN A 73 -2.12 28.32 -24.17
C GLN A 73 -3.07 27.11 -24.32
N LEU A 74 -2.64 26.03 -24.97
CA LEU A 74 -3.49 24.87 -25.24
C LEU A 74 -2.65 23.59 -25.33
N PRO A 75 -2.67 22.72 -24.30
CA PRO A 75 -3.60 22.72 -23.18
C PRO A 75 -3.31 23.80 -22.13
N GLY A 76 -2.07 24.30 -22.07
CA GLY A 76 -1.62 25.23 -21.05
C GLY A 76 -0.95 24.53 -19.84
N PRO A 77 -0.91 25.19 -18.67
CA PRO A 77 -0.19 24.71 -17.50
C PRO A 77 -0.58 23.28 -17.09
N GLY A 78 0.41 22.43 -16.82
CA GLY A 78 0.18 21.02 -16.45
C GLY A 78 0.18 20.04 -17.62
N ALA A 79 0.34 20.52 -18.86
CA ALA A 79 0.59 19.66 -20.01
C ALA A 79 1.99 19.02 -19.93
N LEU A 80 2.04 17.68 -19.92
CA LEU A 80 3.24 16.87 -20.02
C LEU A 80 3.37 16.32 -21.44
N TRP A 81 4.51 16.52 -22.08
CA TRP A 81 4.78 16.00 -23.41
C TRP A 81 4.92 14.48 -23.42
N VAL A 82 4.25 13.80 -24.35
CA VAL A 82 4.35 12.35 -24.55
C VAL A 82 5.08 12.03 -25.84
N SER A 83 4.71 12.69 -26.95
CA SER A 83 5.36 12.49 -28.26
C SER A 83 5.17 13.70 -29.18
N GLN A 84 6.08 13.87 -30.14
CA GLN A 84 5.98 14.88 -31.20
C GLN A 84 6.57 14.34 -32.51
N ASN A 85 5.84 14.54 -33.61
CA ASN A 85 6.34 14.34 -34.98
C ASN A 85 6.30 15.67 -35.72
N MET A 86 7.24 15.91 -36.64
CA MET A 86 7.27 17.13 -37.46
C MET A 86 7.99 16.92 -38.79
N GLU A 87 7.55 17.66 -39.80
CA GLU A 87 8.09 17.73 -41.15
C GLU A 87 8.41 19.20 -41.47
N PHE A 88 9.66 19.49 -41.83
CA PHE A 88 10.09 20.80 -42.31
C PHE A 88 9.86 20.88 -43.82
N LEU A 89 8.96 21.76 -44.26
CA LEU A 89 8.50 21.83 -45.64
C LEU A 89 9.21 22.92 -46.45
N LEU A 90 9.48 24.07 -45.83
CA LEU A 90 10.10 25.22 -46.46
C LEU A 90 11.14 25.86 -45.53
N PRO A 91 12.22 26.44 -46.08
CA PRO A 91 13.20 27.18 -45.28
C PRO A 91 12.55 28.45 -44.72
N VAL A 92 12.87 28.77 -43.47
CA VAL A 92 12.50 30.04 -42.80
C VAL A 92 13.69 30.99 -42.87
N ARG A 93 13.43 32.27 -43.08
CA ARG A 93 14.45 33.33 -43.23
C ARG A 93 14.50 34.26 -42.03
N LEU A 94 15.62 34.95 -41.91
CA LEU A 94 15.75 36.04 -40.95
C LEU A 94 14.71 37.13 -41.28
N GLY A 95 13.96 37.58 -40.29
CA GLY A 95 12.87 38.55 -40.44
C GLY A 95 11.52 37.94 -40.82
N ASP A 96 11.42 36.63 -41.11
CA ASP A 96 10.13 35.99 -41.35
C ASP A 96 9.24 36.08 -40.11
N VAL A 97 7.94 36.25 -40.36
CA VAL A 97 6.90 36.25 -39.32
C VAL A 97 6.22 34.90 -39.36
N LEU A 98 6.40 34.11 -38.31
CA LEU A 98 5.83 32.79 -38.17
C LEU A 98 4.56 32.83 -37.34
N THR A 99 3.49 32.22 -37.84
CA THR A 99 2.30 31.89 -37.06
C THR A 99 2.34 30.41 -36.71
N VAL A 100 2.45 30.11 -35.42
CA VAL A 100 2.55 28.77 -34.85
C VAL A 100 1.21 28.42 -34.24
N ALA A 101 0.56 27.40 -34.79
CA ALA A 101 -0.77 27.00 -34.41
C ALA A 101 -0.80 25.56 -33.87
N CYS A 102 -1.71 25.34 -32.92
CA CYS A 102 -2.02 24.04 -32.34
C CYS A 102 -3.54 23.83 -32.31
N THR A 103 -4.00 22.66 -32.76
CA THR A 103 -5.42 22.28 -32.75
C THR A 103 -5.62 20.92 -32.10
N VAL A 104 -6.58 20.77 -31.20
CA VAL A 104 -6.93 19.47 -30.61
C VAL A 104 -7.65 18.61 -31.65
N THR A 105 -7.09 17.45 -31.97
CA THR A 105 -7.66 16.51 -32.94
C THR A 105 -8.32 15.30 -32.29
N ALA A 106 -7.89 14.90 -31.09
CA ALA A 106 -8.55 13.88 -30.29
C ALA A 106 -8.36 14.10 -28.79
N LYS A 107 -9.33 13.62 -28.00
CA LYS A 107 -9.33 13.66 -26.54
C LYS A 107 -9.58 12.26 -25.98
N HIS A 108 -8.69 11.79 -25.11
CA HIS A 108 -8.74 10.47 -24.50
C HIS A 108 -8.96 10.60 -22.99
N GLU A 109 -10.24 10.52 -22.59
CA GLU A 109 -10.70 10.80 -21.22
C GLU A 109 -10.02 9.91 -20.16
N ARG A 110 -9.92 8.59 -20.42
CA ARG A 110 -9.40 7.61 -19.46
C ARG A 110 -7.98 7.93 -18.99
N ASP A 111 -7.13 8.36 -19.92
CA ASP A 111 -5.70 8.56 -19.67
C ASP A 111 -5.33 10.05 -19.56
N ARG A 112 -6.32 10.94 -19.68
CA ARG A 112 -6.18 12.40 -19.75
C ARG A 112 -5.19 12.86 -20.84
N LEU A 113 -5.28 12.25 -22.01
CA LEU A 113 -4.42 12.56 -23.17
C LEU A 113 -5.14 13.40 -24.21
N LEU A 114 -4.40 14.29 -24.86
CA LEU A 114 -4.83 15.03 -26.05
C LEU A 114 -3.88 14.74 -27.21
N ASP A 115 -4.46 14.49 -28.39
CA ASP A 115 -3.74 14.51 -29.66
C ASP A 115 -3.92 15.88 -30.31
N LEU A 116 -2.84 16.40 -30.87
CA LEU A 116 -2.72 17.77 -31.35
C LEU A 116 -2.18 17.78 -32.79
N ASP A 117 -2.79 18.58 -33.67
CA ASP A 117 -2.19 19.01 -34.94
C ASP A 117 -1.39 20.29 -34.69
N THR A 118 -0.16 20.36 -35.17
CA THR A 118 0.71 21.52 -35.01
C THR A 118 1.17 22.01 -36.37
N ARG A 119 1.05 23.31 -36.64
CA ARG A 119 1.39 23.90 -37.93
C ARG A 119 2.11 25.22 -37.75
N ILE A 120 3.09 25.49 -38.60
CA ILE A 120 3.73 26.81 -38.69
C ILE A 120 3.57 27.34 -40.11
N THR A 121 3.06 28.56 -40.23
CA THR A 121 2.95 29.30 -41.50
C THR A 121 3.80 30.57 -41.46
N ASN A 122 4.25 31.05 -42.62
CA ASN A 122 4.94 32.33 -42.75
C ASN A 122 3.95 33.48 -43.07
N GLN A 123 4.47 34.71 -43.20
CA GLN A 123 3.73 35.91 -43.56
C GLN A 123 2.92 35.80 -44.87
N ASN A 124 3.32 34.89 -45.76
CA ASN A 124 2.66 34.64 -47.04
C ASN A 124 1.64 33.48 -46.97
N GLN A 125 1.29 33.03 -45.76
CA GLN A 125 0.39 31.89 -45.52
C GLN A 125 0.90 30.54 -46.05
N GLN A 126 2.21 30.43 -46.33
CA GLN A 126 2.82 29.18 -46.75
C GLN A 126 3.14 28.34 -45.51
N THR A 127 2.82 27.04 -45.54
CA THR A 127 3.17 26.13 -44.44
C THR A 127 4.66 25.79 -44.49
N VAL A 128 5.40 26.18 -43.46
CA VAL A 128 6.84 25.91 -43.33
C VAL A 128 7.11 24.66 -42.48
N LEU A 129 6.19 24.32 -41.56
CA LEU A 129 6.26 23.11 -40.75
C LEU A 129 4.86 22.54 -40.52
N LYS A 130 4.75 21.21 -40.61
CA LYS A 130 3.57 20.41 -40.22
C LYS A 130 4.01 19.40 -39.17
N GLY A 131 3.16 19.09 -38.20
CA GLY A 131 3.46 18.08 -37.20
C GLY A 131 2.24 17.65 -36.40
N SER A 132 2.45 16.68 -35.53
CA SER A 132 1.46 16.24 -34.55
C SER A 132 2.10 15.97 -33.20
N GLY A 133 1.38 16.27 -32.13
CA GLY A 133 1.82 16.12 -30.75
C GLY A 133 0.83 15.30 -29.93
N ARG A 134 1.34 14.65 -28.88
CA ARG A 134 0.51 14.05 -27.83
C ARG A 134 0.96 14.56 -26.48
N VAL A 135 0.01 14.97 -25.65
CA VAL A 135 0.26 15.50 -24.32
C VAL A 135 -0.68 14.89 -23.30
N LYS A 136 -0.23 14.80 -22.04
CA LYS A 136 -1.02 14.37 -20.88
C LYS A 136 -1.28 15.56 -19.96
N LEU A 137 -2.52 15.81 -19.55
CA LEU A 137 -2.81 16.81 -18.52
C LEU A 137 -2.70 16.19 -17.13
N LEU A 138 -1.76 16.69 -16.35
CA LEU A 138 -1.58 16.33 -14.95
C LEU A 138 -2.74 16.87 -14.10
N GLU A 139 -3.14 16.12 -13.09
CA GLU A 139 -4.06 16.59 -12.06
C GLU A 139 -3.28 17.29 -10.94
N ALA A 140 -3.89 18.29 -10.33
CA ALA A 140 -3.39 18.83 -9.09
C ALA A 140 -3.48 17.69 -8.06
N ALA A 141 -2.37 17.36 -7.42
CA ALA A 141 -2.43 16.52 -6.23
C ALA A 141 -3.43 17.17 -5.29
N GLN A 142 -4.55 16.48 -5.01
CA GLN A 142 -5.48 16.96 -4.00
C GLN A 142 -4.65 17.21 -2.74
N PRO A 143 -4.69 18.41 -2.14
CA PRO A 143 -4.06 18.61 -0.85
C PRO A 143 -4.71 17.58 0.07
N ARG A 144 -3.93 16.56 0.46
CA ARG A 144 -4.37 15.56 1.41
C ARG A 144 -4.85 16.35 2.61
N ALA A 145 -6.16 16.35 2.83
CA ALA A 145 -6.79 17.14 3.89
C ALA A 145 -5.94 16.93 5.16
N ALA A 146 -5.47 18.04 5.73
CA ALA A 146 -4.78 18.03 7.01
C ALA A 146 -5.68 17.26 7.98
N THR A 147 -5.33 16.00 8.20
CA THR A 147 -6.19 15.08 8.90
C THR A 147 -5.93 15.39 10.35
N ALA A 148 -6.93 15.94 11.04
CA ALA A 148 -6.97 15.94 12.51
C ALA A 148 -6.36 14.63 12.98
N GLU A 149 -5.34 14.69 13.86
CA GLU A 149 -4.49 13.56 14.24
C GLU A 149 -5.34 12.28 14.37
N ARG A 150 -5.33 11.44 13.33
CA ARG A 150 -6.09 10.20 13.36
C ARG A 150 -5.26 9.25 14.21
N THR A 151 -5.44 9.33 15.51
CA THR A 151 -4.83 8.42 16.46
C THR A 151 -5.48 7.04 16.31
N LEU A 152 -4.65 6.00 16.21
CA LEU A 152 -5.09 4.62 16.19
C LEU A 152 -6.08 4.36 17.33
N SER A 153 -7.23 3.75 16.99
CA SER A 153 -8.22 3.41 18.01
C SER A 153 -7.66 2.44 19.04
N ARG A 154 -7.82 2.76 20.32
CA ARG A 154 -7.32 1.95 21.46
C ARG A 154 -8.27 0.81 21.83
N VAL A 155 -8.88 0.15 20.84
CA VAL A 155 -9.72 -1.04 21.03
C VAL A 155 -9.05 -2.24 20.41
N ALA A 156 -8.85 -3.29 21.21
CA ALA A 156 -8.24 -4.56 20.82
C ALA A 156 -9.26 -5.69 20.82
N LEU A 157 -9.43 -6.34 19.67
CA LEU A 157 -10.18 -7.58 19.54
C LEU A 157 -9.21 -8.77 19.57
N VAL A 158 -9.38 -9.68 20.53
CA VAL A 158 -8.53 -10.87 20.70
C VAL A 158 -9.37 -12.13 20.54
N THR A 159 -9.10 -12.92 19.50
CA THR A 159 -9.80 -14.20 19.28
C THR A 159 -9.22 -15.32 20.14
N GLY A 160 -10.07 -16.23 20.62
CA GLY A 160 -9.64 -17.27 21.57
C GLY A 160 -9.05 -16.69 22.87
N GLY A 161 -9.51 -15.51 23.28
CA GLY A 161 -8.97 -14.77 24.42
C GLY A 161 -9.25 -15.43 25.78
N ALA A 162 -10.11 -16.44 25.84
CA ALA A 162 -10.30 -17.29 27.03
C ALA A 162 -9.28 -18.45 27.14
N GLY A 163 -8.40 -18.64 26.15
CA GLY A 163 -7.29 -19.62 26.19
C GLY A 163 -6.02 -19.02 26.79
N GLY A 164 -5.03 -19.86 27.16
CA GLY A 164 -3.86 -19.42 27.93
C GLY A 164 -3.10 -18.22 27.34
N ILE A 165 -2.66 -18.30 26.09
CA ILE A 165 -1.98 -17.17 25.41
C ILE A 165 -2.94 -15.99 25.21
N GLY A 166 -4.18 -16.25 24.79
CA GLY A 166 -5.18 -15.23 24.55
C GLY A 166 -5.52 -14.40 25.79
N GLU A 167 -5.60 -15.05 26.95
CA GLU A 167 -5.85 -14.42 28.24
C GLU A 167 -4.70 -13.48 28.62
N ALA A 168 -3.45 -13.96 28.52
CA ALA A 168 -2.27 -13.15 28.79
C ALA A 168 -2.22 -11.92 27.89
N ILE A 169 -2.53 -12.08 26.59
CA ILE A 169 -2.65 -10.96 25.65
C ILE A 169 -3.73 -9.97 26.10
N CYS A 170 -4.93 -10.46 26.46
CA CYS A 170 -6.01 -9.59 26.93
C CYS A 170 -5.60 -8.76 28.15
N ARG A 171 -5.00 -9.41 29.16
CA ARG A 171 -4.52 -8.75 30.38
C ARG A 171 -3.45 -7.71 30.07
N ARG A 172 -2.47 -8.08 29.25
CA ARG A 172 -1.35 -7.21 28.88
C ARG A 172 -1.82 -5.98 28.11
N LEU A 173 -2.70 -6.15 27.13
CA LEU A 173 -3.24 -5.04 26.34
C LEU A 173 -4.13 -4.12 27.19
N ALA A 174 -4.94 -4.68 28.09
CA ALA A 174 -5.71 -3.88 29.03
C ALA A 174 -4.80 -3.03 29.94
N GLY A 175 -3.72 -3.62 30.46
CA GLY A 175 -2.71 -2.90 31.24
C GLY A 175 -1.95 -1.83 30.44
N ALA A 176 -1.89 -1.96 29.12
CA ALA A 176 -1.34 -0.95 28.21
C ALA A 176 -2.37 0.12 27.77
N GLY A 177 -3.56 0.14 28.38
CA GLY A 177 -4.59 1.14 28.14
C GLY A 177 -5.53 0.84 26.97
N PHE A 178 -5.50 -0.37 26.40
CA PHE A 178 -6.49 -0.77 25.40
C PHE A 178 -7.80 -1.21 26.06
N ALA A 179 -8.92 -0.90 25.42
CA ALA A 179 -10.17 -1.59 25.69
C ALA A 179 -10.21 -2.93 24.96
N VAL A 180 -10.53 -4.00 25.67
CA VAL A 180 -10.36 -5.37 25.14
C VAL A 180 -11.70 -6.04 24.90
N ALA A 181 -11.96 -6.38 23.63
CA ALA A 181 -12.99 -7.34 23.25
C ALA A 181 -12.37 -8.74 23.25
N LEU A 182 -12.71 -9.55 24.24
CA LEU A 182 -12.26 -10.92 24.39
C LEU A 182 -13.27 -11.86 23.71
N ASN A 183 -12.87 -12.50 22.62
CA ASN A 183 -13.71 -13.53 21.99
C ASN A 183 -13.48 -14.91 22.60
N TYR A 184 -14.56 -15.66 22.76
CA TYR A 184 -14.56 -17.07 23.15
C TYR A 184 -15.59 -17.85 22.33
N HIS A 185 -15.43 -19.18 22.28
CA HIS A 185 -16.38 -20.06 21.60
C HIS A 185 -17.36 -20.75 22.55
N ARG A 186 -16.85 -21.44 23.60
CA ARG A 186 -17.70 -22.23 24.52
C ARG A 186 -17.59 -21.86 26.00
N ASN A 187 -16.48 -21.28 26.45
CA ASN A 187 -16.20 -21.11 27.88
C ASN A 187 -16.55 -19.69 28.38
N ALA A 188 -17.84 -19.41 28.51
CA ALA A 188 -18.35 -18.13 29.01
C ALA A 188 -17.85 -17.81 30.42
N ALA A 189 -17.88 -18.79 31.33
CA ALA A 189 -17.44 -18.60 32.72
C ALA A 189 -15.96 -18.16 32.80
N ARG A 190 -15.07 -18.76 32.01
CA ARG A 190 -13.67 -18.32 31.95
C ARG A 190 -13.53 -16.92 31.36
N ALA A 191 -14.27 -16.62 30.30
CA ALA A 191 -14.25 -15.30 29.69
C ALA A 191 -14.72 -14.21 30.69
N GLU A 192 -15.78 -14.47 31.44
CA GLU A 192 -16.30 -13.58 32.47
C GLU A 192 -15.30 -13.36 33.60
N GLN A 193 -14.65 -14.41 34.10
CA GLN A 193 -13.57 -14.29 35.10
C GLN A 193 -12.43 -13.38 34.61
N ILE A 194 -12.02 -13.52 33.35
CA ILE A 194 -10.96 -12.69 32.76
C ILE A 194 -11.43 -11.25 32.65
N VAL A 195 -12.63 -11.01 32.13
CA VAL A 195 -13.22 -9.66 32.01
C VAL A 195 -13.31 -8.99 33.36
N GLU A 196 -13.80 -9.69 34.39
CA GLU A 196 -13.94 -9.13 35.73
C GLU A 196 -12.58 -8.78 36.35
N SER A 197 -11.59 -9.66 36.19
CA SER A 197 -10.24 -9.37 36.67
C SER A 197 -9.57 -8.18 35.94
N ILE A 198 -9.87 -7.96 34.66
CA ILE A 198 -9.41 -6.78 33.92
C ILE A 198 -10.09 -5.51 34.46
N ARG A 199 -11.40 -5.57 34.73
CA ARG A 199 -12.17 -4.44 35.30
C ARG A 199 -11.73 -4.10 36.72
N ALA A 200 -11.44 -5.11 37.55
CA ALA A 200 -10.89 -4.92 38.89
C ALA A 200 -9.52 -4.21 38.86
N ALA A 201 -8.75 -4.38 37.78
CA ALA A 201 -7.51 -3.64 37.53
C ALA A 201 -7.74 -2.28 36.82
N SER A 202 -8.95 -1.73 36.86
CA SER A 202 -9.37 -0.48 36.19
C SER A 202 -9.29 -0.49 34.66
N GLY A 203 -9.13 -1.67 34.04
CA GLY A 203 -9.18 -1.85 32.59
C GLY A 203 -10.61 -1.90 32.05
N ARG A 204 -10.76 -1.74 30.72
CA ARG A 204 -12.05 -1.90 30.02
C ARG A 204 -12.05 -3.19 29.23
N ALA A 205 -13.02 -4.08 29.49
CA ALA A 205 -13.18 -5.31 28.73
C ALA A 205 -14.62 -5.78 28.59
N VAL A 206 -14.90 -6.52 27.51
CA VAL A 206 -16.15 -7.28 27.29
C VAL A 206 -15.83 -8.67 26.73
N GLY A 207 -16.58 -9.68 27.18
CA GLY A 207 -16.52 -11.04 26.65
C GLY A 207 -17.58 -11.24 25.57
N LEU A 208 -17.19 -11.77 24.41
CA LEU A 208 -18.08 -11.95 23.25
C LEU A 208 -18.00 -13.38 22.70
N SER A 209 -19.09 -14.13 22.86
CA SER A 209 -19.23 -15.43 22.20
C SER A 209 -19.42 -15.27 20.70
N ALA A 210 -18.56 -15.89 19.89
CA ALA A 210 -18.72 -16.00 18.44
C ALA A 210 -17.83 -17.11 17.86
N ASP A 211 -18.32 -17.77 16.80
CA ASP A 211 -17.52 -18.69 15.99
C ASP A 211 -16.90 -17.94 14.81
N VAL A 212 -15.58 -17.76 14.84
CA VAL A 212 -14.84 -17.01 13.83
C VAL A 212 -14.60 -17.80 12.53
N SER A 213 -14.93 -19.09 12.49
CA SER A 213 -14.71 -19.95 11.32
C SER A 213 -15.70 -19.70 10.16
N ASN A 214 -16.75 -18.93 10.43
CA ASN A 214 -17.78 -18.60 9.46
C ASN A 214 -18.04 -17.08 9.41
N GLU A 215 -18.60 -16.63 8.28
CA GLU A 215 -18.81 -15.20 7.98
C GLU A 215 -19.75 -14.52 8.98
N ALA A 216 -20.86 -15.18 9.32
CA ALA A 216 -21.86 -14.63 10.24
C ALA A 216 -21.28 -14.40 11.64
N GLY A 217 -20.51 -15.37 12.16
CA GLY A 217 -19.88 -15.23 13.47
C GLY A 217 -18.76 -14.19 13.49
N ALA A 218 -17.94 -14.10 12.43
CA ALA A 218 -16.93 -13.04 12.30
C ALA A 218 -17.57 -11.64 12.25
N ALA A 219 -18.65 -11.47 11.48
CA ALA A 219 -19.37 -10.21 11.37
C ALA A 219 -20.03 -9.80 12.69
N ALA A 220 -20.77 -10.72 13.32
CA ALA A 220 -21.41 -10.46 14.60
C ALA A 220 -20.39 -10.10 15.71
N LEU A 221 -19.19 -10.70 15.67
CA LEU A 221 -18.13 -10.39 16.62
C LEU A 221 -17.64 -8.94 16.47
N ILE A 222 -17.36 -8.51 15.24
CA ILE A 222 -16.88 -7.15 14.95
C ILE A 222 -17.94 -6.11 15.31
N GLU A 223 -19.20 -6.36 14.93
CA GLU A 223 -20.32 -5.47 15.23
C GLU A 223 -20.48 -5.27 16.73
N ARG A 224 -20.52 -6.37 17.51
CA ARG A 224 -20.70 -6.31 18.97
C ARG A 224 -19.49 -5.70 19.67
N ALA A 225 -18.27 -6.00 19.21
CA ALA A 225 -17.06 -5.39 19.75
C ALA A 225 -17.05 -3.87 19.50
N SER A 226 -17.40 -3.46 18.28
CA SER A 226 -17.43 -2.04 17.89
C SER A 226 -18.50 -1.27 18.64
N SER A 227 -19.68 -1.87 18.80
CA SER A 227 -20.80 -1.28 19.55
C SER A 227 -20.49 -1.12 21.03
N ALA A 228 -19.78 -2.07 21.63
CA ALA A 228 -19.47 -2.05 23.06
C ALA A 228 -18.30 -1.12 23.42
N LEU A 229 -17.26 -1.04 22.59
CA LEU A 229 -15.98 -0.40 22.95
C LEU A 229 -15.54 0.73 22.02
N GLY A 230 -16.17 0.88 20.86
CA GLY A 230 -15.75 1.77 19.77
C GLY A 230 -14.97 1.04 18.68
N PRO A 231 -14.49 1.77 17.65
CA PRO A 231 -13.88 1.17 16.46
C PRO A 231 -12.65 0.34 16.80
N ILE A 232 -12.47 -0.82 16.16
CA ILE A 232 -11.33 -1.71 16.42
C ILE A 232 -10.07 -1.13 15.76
N GLY A 233 -9.01 -0.91 16.55
CA GLY A 233 -7.68 -0.51 16.04
C GLY A 233 -6.63 -1.61 16.14
N VAL A 234 -6.86 -2.62 16.97
CA VAL A 234 -5.99 -3.78 17.11
C VAL A 234 -6.79 -5.07 16.93
N LEU A 235 -6.34 -5.95 16.05
CA LEU A 235 -6.88 -7.31 15.87
C LEU A 235 -5.78 -8.32 16.18
N VAL A 236 -6.04 -9.22 17.13
CA VAL A 236 -5.16 -10.35 17.44
C VAL A 236 -5.86 -11.65 17.11
N ASN A 237 -5.42 -12.30 16.03
CA ASN A 237 -5.92 -13.61 15.63
C ASN A 237 -5.15 -14.70 16.37
N ASN A 238 -5.73 -15.17 17.47
CA ASN A 238 -5.15 -16.17 18.36
C ASN A 238 -6.00 -17.46 18.46
N ALA A 239 -7.27 -17.43 18.06
CA ALA A 239 -8.14 -18.62 18.10
C ALA A 239 -7.50 -19.81 17.38
N SER A 240 -7.47 -20.95 18.05
CA SER A 240 -6.99 -22.21 17.52
C SER A 240 -7.87 -23.34 18.05
N PRO A 241 -8.27 -24.31 17.20
CA PRO A 241 -8.78 -25.59 17.68
C PRO A 241 -7.72 -26.34 18.48
N ARG A 242 -8.14 -27.40 19.19
CA ARG A 242 -7.21 -28.37 19.77
C ARG A 242 -6.35 -28.97 18.65
N ILE A 243 -5.08 -29.21 18.93
CA ILE A 243 -4.21 -29.97 18.05
C ILE A 243 -4.55 -31.45 18.26
N ASN A 244 -4.87 -32.15 17.17
CA ASN A 244 -5.16 -33.59 17.19
C ASN A 244 -4.11 -34.33 16.37
N PRO A 245 -2.99 -34.79 16.99
CA PRO A 245 -1.91 -35.42 16.25
C PRO A 245 -2.38 -36.73 15.62
N LYS A 246 -2.28 -36.85 14.29
CA LYS A 246 -2.65 -38.07 13.54
C LYS A 246 -1.62 -38.47 12.49
N PRO A 247 -1.31 -39.77 12.32
CA PRO A 247 -0.65 -40.27 11.12
C PRO A 247 -1.44 -39.94 9.86
N LEU A 248 -0.76 -39.81 8.71
CA LEU A 248 -1.42 -39.48 7.44
C LEU A 248 -2.54 -40.48 7.07
N ALA A 249 -2.32 -41.76 7.33
CA ALA A 249 -3.30 -42.82 7.04
C ALA A 249 -4.63 -42.69 7.81
N GLU A 250 -4.63 -41.96 8.93
CA GLU A 250 -5.81 -41.76 9.79
C GLU A 250 -6.37 -40.33 9.70
N MET A 251 -5.67 -39.43 8.99
CA MET A 251 -6.05 -38.02 8.86
C MET A 251 -7.08 -37.86 7.73
N GLY A 252 -8.28 -37.38 8.08
CA GLY A 252 -9.29 -37.00 7.11
C GLY A 252 -9.15 -35.54 6.66
N TRP A 253 -9.75 -35.19 5.53
CA TRP A 253 -9.81 -33.78 5.08
C TRP A 253 -10.43 -32.87 6.14
N ALA A 254 -11.44 -33.34 6.87
CA ALA A 254 -12.09 -32.58 7.93
C ALA A 254 -11.13 -32.16 9.06
N ASP A 255 -10.11 -32.96 9.37
CA ASP A 255 -9.10 -32.61 10.37
C ASP A 255 -8.27 -31.39 9.93
N LEU A 256 -7.88 -31.35 8.65
CA LEU A 256 -7.17 -30.21 8.05
C LEU A 256 -8.09 -29.00 7.88
N GLN A 257 -9.30 -29.22 7.36
CA GLN A 257 -10.29 -28.19 7.12
C GLN A 257 -10.65 -27.44 8.41
N GLN A 258 -10.84 -28.13 9.54
CA GLN A 258 -11.12 -27.48 10.81
C GLN A 258 -10.01 -26.50 11.24
N GLN A 259 -8.74 -26.88 11.03
CA GLN A 259 -7.60 -26.02 11.34
C GLN A 259 -7.56 -24.80 10.40
N LEU A 260 -7.81 -25.01 9.11
CA LEU A 260 -7.88 -23.92 8.11
C LEU A 260 -9.04 -22.97 8.40
N ASP A 261 -10.23 -23.48 8.68
CA ASP A 261 -11.44 -22.68 8.86
C ASP A 261 -11.30 -21.74 10.07
N VAL A 262 -10.80 -22.24 11.21
CA VAL A 262 -10.66 -21.41 12.41
C VAL A 262 -9.45 -20.47 12.30
N GLN A 263 -8.29 -20.97 11.88
CA GLN A 263 -7.04 -20.21 12.01
C GLN A 263 -6.71 -19.34 10.81
N LEU A 264 -7.05 -19.80 9.59
CA LEU A 264 -6.76 -19.08 8.35
C LEU A 264 -7.98 -18.28 7.90
N LYS A 265 -9.12 -18.95 7.66
CA LYS A 265 -10.34 -18.29 7.19
C LYS A 265 -10.86 -17.29 8.23
N GLY A 266 -10.87 -17.66 9.51
CA GLY A 266 -11.25 -16.72 10.58
C GLY A 266 -10.37 -15.47 10.63
N ALA A 267 -9.04 -15.63 10.52
CA ALA A 267 -8.12 -14.49 10.47
C ALA A 267 -8.35 -13.62 9.22
N PHE A 268 -8.60 -14.24 8.06
CA PHE A 268 -8.93 -13.54 6.82
C PHE A 268 -10.22 -12.72 6.96
N LEU A 269 -11.31 -13.33 7.40
CA LEU A 269 -12.63 -12.69 7.53
C LEU A 269 -12.57 -11.49 8.48
N LEU A 270 -11.93 -11.65 9.64
CA LEU A 270 -11.80 -10.57 10.62
C LEU A 270 -10.90 -9.45 10.10
N SER A 271 -9.78 -9.78 9.46
CA SER A 271 -8.85 -8.79 8.90
C SER A 271 -9.53 -7.97 7.79
N GLN A 272 -10.23 -8.64 6.88
CA GLN A 272 -10.96 -7.99 5.78
C GLN A 272 -11.99 -6.99 6.31
N GLN A 273 -12.80 -7.40 7.29
CA GLN A 273 -13.85 -6.55 7.85
C GLN A 273 -13.30 -5.41 8.72
N CYS A 274 -12.19 -5.62 9.43
CA CYS A 274 -11.56 -4.56 10.23
C CYS A 274 -10.82 -3.52 9.37
N ALA A 275 -10.26 -3.91 8.21
CA ALA A 275 -9.35 -3.07 7.43
C ALA A 275 -9.93 -1.70 7.06
N SER A 276 -11.17 -1.67 6.55
CA SER A 276 -11.82 -0.41 6.15
C SER A 276 -12.09 0.52 7.34
N ALA A 277 -12.47 -0.04 8.50
CA ALA A 277 -12.66 0.75 9.72
C ALA A 277 -11.31 1.28 10.24
N MET A 278 -10.28 0.43 10.31
CA MET A 278 -8.92 0.83 10.71
C MET A 278 -8.38 1.97 9.83
N ALA A 279 -8.50 1.86 8.51
CA ALA A 279 -8.09 2.90 7.56
C ALA A 279 -8.84 4.24 7.82
N ARG A 280 -10.12 4.17 8.19
CA ARG A 280 -10.92 5.34 8.58
C ARG A 280 -10.57 5.91 9.96
N HIS A 281 -9.81 5.19 10.79
CA HIS A 281 -9.44 5.60 12.14
C HIS A 281 -7.92 5.72 12.35
N GLY A 282 -7.18 6.06 11.29
CA GLY A 282 -5.75 6.39 11.39
C GLY A 282 -4.79 5.22 11.23
N GLY A 283 -5.31 4.06 10.85
CA GLY A 283 -4.54 2.83 10.68
C GLY A 283 -4.92 1.77 11.70
N GLY A 284 -4.10 0.74 11.79
CA GLY A 284 -4.39 -0.43 12.61
C GLY A 284 -3.18 -1.31 12.87
N ARG A 285 -3.39 -2.31 13.72
CA ARG A 285 -2.39 -3.36 14.01
C ARG A 285 -3.09 -4.71 13.95
N ILE A 286 -2.59 -5.60 13.10
CA ILE A 286 -3.05 -6.98 13.01
C ILE A 286 -1.90 -7.89 13.43
N VAL A 287 -2.13 -8.72 14.44
CA VAL A 287 -1.15 -9.69 14.93
C VAL A 287 -1.73 -11.10 14.84
N ASN A 288 -1.05 -11.94 14.08
CA ASN A 288 -1.44 -13.33 13.88
C ASN A 288 -0.55 -14.25 14.71
N ILE A 289 -1.13 -15.04 15.62
CA ILE A 289 -0.36 -16.00 16.40
C ILE A 289 -0.10 -17.22 15.53
N THR A 290 1.14 -17.42 15.12
CA THR A 290 1.60 -18.60 14.38
C THR A 290 2.20 -19.63 15.31
N THR A 291 3.37 -20.19 14.99
CA THR A 291 4.06 -21.20 15.79
C THR A 291 5.50 -21.37 15.31
N GLN A 292 6.41 -21.72 16.21
CA GLN A 292 7.75 -22.19 15.80
C GLN A 292 7.72 -23.49 14.99
N ALA A 293 6.65 -24.29 15.09
CA ALA A 293 6.59 -25.65 14.54
C ALA A 293 6.66 -25.70 13.00
N ILE A 294 6.51 -24.56 12.32
CA ILE A 294 6.64 -24.43 10.86
C ILE A 294 8.03 -23.93 10.43
N GLN A 295 8.96 -23.73 11.36
CA GLN A 295 10.24 -23.05 11.11
C GLN A 295 11.47 -23.97 11.22
N GLY A 296 11.32 -25.14 11.84
CA GLY A 296 12.39 -26.13 12.00
C GLY A 296 11.99 -27.51 11.45
N ALA A 297 12.53 -28.56 12.05
CA ALA A 297 12.15 -29.93 11.72
C ALA A 297 10.64 -30.14 11.94
N PRO A 298 9.89 -30.63 10.94
CA PRO A 298 8.46 -30.86 11.07
C PRO A 298 8.14 -31.78 12.24
N THR A 299 7.20 -31.37 13.08
CA THR A 299 6.71 -32.21 14.18
C THR A 299 5.83 -33.33 13.60
N PRO A 300 6.12 -34.61 13.87
CA PRO A 300 5.31 -35.72 13.37
C PRO A 300 3.84 -35.58 13.75
N HIS A 301 2.96 -35.99 12.83
CA HIS A 301 1.51 -36.04 13.03
C HIS A 301 0.79 -34.70 13.19
N TRP A 302 1.49 -33.56 13.04
CA TRP A 302 0.93 -32.21 13.19
C TRP A 302 0.56 -31.55 11.86
N THR A 303 0.44 -32.33 10.77
CA THR A 303 0.25 -31.82 9.40
C THR A 303 -0.85 -30.78 9.28
N ALA A 304 -2.05 -31.07 9.80
CA ALA A 304 -3.20 -30.18 9.74
C ALA A 304 -2.92 -28.80 10.37
N TYR A 305 -2.32 -28.81 11.56
CA TYR A 305 -1.97 -27.61 12.31
C TYR A 305 -0.85 -26.82 11.63
N ALA A 306 0.21 -27.50 11.20
CA ALA A 306 1.37 -26.88 10.55
C ALA A 306 0.98 -26.20 9.23
N VAL A 307 0.15 -26.86 8.40
CA VAL A 307 -0.37 -26.28 7.15
C VAL A 307 -1.16 -25.01 7.42
N ALA A 308 -2.09 -25.03 8.38
CA ALA A 308 -2.89 -23.85 8.71
C ALA A 308 -2.02 -22.68 9.21
N LYS A 309 -1.04 -22.94 10.09
CA LYS A 309 -0.13 -21.90 10.58
C LYS A 309 0.82 -21.36 9.51
N ALA A 310 1.28 -22.21 8.59
CA ALA A 310 2.11 -21.79 7.46
C ALA A 310 1.32 -20.91 6.49
N ALA A 311 0.07 -21.28 6.19
CA ALA A 311 -0.83 -20.47 5.38
C ALA A 311 -1.12 -19.12 6.04
N LEU A 312 -1.36 -19.10 7.36
CA LEU A 312 -1.56 -17.86 8.12
C LEU A 312 -0.33 -16.94 8.07
N ALA A 313 0.88 -17.49 8.18
CA ALA A 313 2.11 -16.72 8.04
C ALA A 313 2.24 -16.09 6.64
N THR A 314 1.87 -16.82 5.59
CA THR A 314 1.88 -16.31 4.21
C THR A 314 0.80 -15.25 3.98
N LEU A 315 -0.44 -15.48 4.45
CA LEU A 315 -1.51 -14.50 4.42
C LEU A 315 -1.07 -13.17 5.07
N SER A 316 -0.41 -13.24 6.22
CA SER A 316 0.07 -12.07 6.96
C SER A 316 1.02 -11.20 6.13
N ARG A 317 1.92 -11.81 5.35
CA ARG A 317 2.84 -11.07 4.47
C ARG A 317 2.11 -10.40 3.30
N GLN A 318 1.12 -11.07 2.72
CA GLN A 318 0.31 -10.49 1.64
C GLN A 318 -0.52 -9.30 2.15
N LEU A 319 -1.20 -9.46 3.29
CA LEU A 319 -1.97 -8.38 3.90
C LEU A 319 -1.08 -7.20 4.34
N ALA A 320 0.16 -7.43 4.76
CA ALA A 320 1.09 -6.36 5.09
C ALA A 320 1.38 -5.44 3.88
N VAL A 321 1.49 -6.00 2.67
CA VAL A 321 1.69 -5.25 1.43
C VAL A 321 0.41 -4.49 1.06
N GLU A 322 -0.73 -5.17 1.08
CA GLU A 322 -2.01 -4.59 0.67
C GLU A 322 -2.50 -3.48 1.61
N LEU A 323 -2.32 -3.65 2.93
CA LEU A 323 -2.87 -2.74 3.93
C LEU A 323 -1.89 -1.65 4.38
N GLY A 324 -0.61 -1.75 3.99
CA GLY A 324 0.44 -0.77 4.31
C GLY A 324 0.10 0.68 3.92
N PRO A 325 -0.41 0.96 2.70
CA PRO A 325 -0.85 2.31 2.31
C PRO A 325 -1.93 2.92 3.21
N SER A 326 -2.68 2.09 3.95
CA SER A 326 -3.69 2.51 4.93
C SER A 326 -3.16 2.64 6.36
N ALA A 327 -1.83 2.63 6.56
CA ALA A 327 -1.17 2.67 7.87
C ALA A 327 -1.56 1.51 8.81
N ILE A 328 -1.86 0.34 8.23
CA ILE A 328 -2.14 -0.89 8.98
C ILE A 328 -0.92 -1.78 8.90
N THR A 329 -0.37 -2.18 10.05
CA THR A 329 0.70 -3.19 10.09
C THR A 329 0.11 -4.57 10.31
N VAL A 330 0.71 -5.57 9.68
CA VAL A 330 0.32 -6.99 9.83
C VAL A 330 1.56 -7.80 10.14
N ASN A 331 1.61 -8.42 11.30
CA ASN A 331 2.76 -9.22 11.76
C ASN A 331 2.32 -10.55 12.34
N CYS A 332 3.27 -11.46 12.45
CA CYS A 332 3.11 -12.71 13.16
C CYS A 332 3.92 -12.71 14.46
N VAL A 333 3.42 -13.42 15.45
CA VAL A 333 4.24 -13.91 16.58
C VAL A 333 4.30 -15.41 16.47
N ALA A 334 5.49 -16.01 16.55
CA ALA A 334 5.70 -17.46 16.48
C ALA A 334 6.16 -18.00 17.84
N PRO A 335 5.23 -18.45 18.71
CA PRO A 335 5.58 -18.99 20.01
C PRO A 335 6.29 -20.34 19.92
N GLY A 336 7.17 -20.56 20.91
CA GLY A 336 7.63 -21.88 21.31
C GLY A 336 6.54 -22.70 21.99
N MET A 337 6.90 -23.91 22.46
CA MET A 337 6.00 -24.67 23.32
C MET A 337 5.69 -23.85 24.58
N THR A 338 4.41 -23.51 24.77
CA THR A 338 3.95 -22.57 25.79
C THR A 338 3.11 -23.29 26.83
N GLU A 339 3.37 -23.04 28.12
CA GLU A 339 2.64 -23.62 29.25
C GLU A 339 1.17 -23.17 29.27
N THR A 340 0.32 -23.97 28.62
CA THR A 340 -1.12 -23.74 28.51
C THR A 340 -1.87 -25.07 28.48
N ALA A 341 -3.20 -25.03 28.62
CA ALA A 341 -4.04 -26.22 28.45
C ALA A 341 -3.88 -26.90 27.07
N LEU A 342 -3.41 -26.18 26.04
CA LEU A 342 -3.21 -26.74 24.69
C LEU A 342 -2.15 -27.86 24.66
N ILE A 343 -1.18 -27.81 25.57
CA ILE A 343 -0.13 -28.85 25.69
C ILE A 343 -0.43 -29.86 26.80
N GLY A 344 -1.64 -29.83 27.39
CA GLY A 344 -2.00 -30.68 28.53
C GLY A 344 -1.94 -32.18 28.23
N ASP A 345 -2.08 -32.57 26.96
CA ASP A 345 -1.98 -33.96 26.52
C ASP A 345 -0.54 -34.44 26.31
N ILE A 346 0.43 -33.53 26.35
CA ILE A 346 1.85 -33.86 26.19
C ILE A 346 2.38 -34.32 27.56
N PRO A 347 3.00 -35.51 27.68
CA PRO A 347 3.53 -36.00 28.94
C PRO A 347 4.50 -35.00 29.59
N GLN A 348 4.39 -34.79 30.91
CA GLN A 348 5.21 -33.82 31.66
C GLN A 348 6.72 -34.06 31.46
N LYS A 349 7.14 -35.33 31.36
CA LYS A 349 8.54 -35.68 31.05
C LYS A 349 9.00 -35.10 29.70
N GLN A 350 8.16 -35.15 28.68
CA GLN A 350 8.45 -34.60 27.37
C GLN A 350 8.47 -33.07 27.39
N GLN A 351 7.53 -32.45 28.11
CA GLN A 351 7.53 -30.99 28.35
C GLN A 351 8.84 -30.54 29.03
N MET A 352 9.30 -31.25 30.06
CA MET A 352 10.58 -30.97 30.74
C MET A 352 11.79 -31.14 29.82
N ILE A 353 11.80 -32.18 28.96
CA ILE A 353 12.88 -32.38 27.98
C ILE A 353 12.92 -31.20 27.00
N ILE A 354 11.79 -30.79 26.45
CA ILE A 354 11.69 -29.65 25.53
C ILE A 354 12.15 -28.35 26.20
N GLY A 355 11.71 -28.11 27.44
CA GLY A 355 12.16 -26.96 28.22
C GLY A 355 13.67 -26.98 28.44
N ARG A 356 14.27 -28.14 28.76
CA ARG A 356 15.72 -28.29 28.89
C ARG A 356 16.47 -28.12 27.57
N GLN A 357 15.89 -28.50 26.44
CA GLN A 357 16.50 -28.35 25.11
C GLN A 357 16.45 -26.92 24.59
N THR A 358 15.43 -26.16 24.99
CA THR A 358 15.31 -24.74 24.67
C THR A 358 16.52 -23.99 25.26
N PRO A 359 17.23 -23.12 24.50
CA PRO A 359 18.40 -22.41 25.02
C PRO A 359 18.16 -21.63 26.32
N LEU A 360 16.99 -21.03 26.50
CA LEU A 360 16.59 -20.37 27.75
C LEU A 360 16.20 -21.33 28.89
N ARG A 361 16.31 -22.65 28.68
CA ARG A 361 16.12 -23.74 29.65
C ARG A 361 14.74 -23.81 30.32
N ARG A 362 13.72 -23.28 29.67
CA ARG A 362 12.32 -23.33 30.09
C ARG A 362 11.39 -23.35 28.88
N LEU A 363 10.14 -23.76 29.11
CA LEU A 363 9.06 -23.51 28.16
C LEU A 363 8.71 -22.01 28.13
N ALA A 364 8.07 -21.59 27.04
CA ALA A 364 7.50 -20.25 26.98
C ALA A 364 6.32 -20.14 27.97
N GLN A 365 6.19 -18.97 28.58
CA GLN A 365 5.03 -18.59 29.35
C GLN A 365 4.08 -17.78 28.45
N PRO A 366 2.76 -17.83 28.68
CA PRO A 366 1.81 -16.98 27.96
C PRO A 366 2.20 -15.49 27.95
N ASP A 367 2.80 -15.01 29.04
CA ASP A 367 3.26 -13.62 29.17
C ASP A 367 4.43 -13.27 28.24
N ASP A 368 5.30 -14.23 27.88
CA ASP A 368 6.36 -13.99 26.90
C ASP A 368 5.75 -13.63 25.53
N VAL A 369 4.67 -14.33 25.15
CA VAL A 369 3.95 -14.10 23.90
C VAL A 369 3.16 -12.79 23.97
N ALA A 370 2.50 -12.53 25.09
CA ALA A 370 1.72 -11.31 25.30
C ALA A 370 2.60 -10.05 25.24
N ALA A 371 3.83 -10.10 25.77
CA ALA A 371 4.78 -9.00 25.68
C ALA A 371 5.17 -8.67 24.23
N ALA A 372 5.41 -9.69 23.40
CA ALA A 372 5.70 -9.52 21.98
C ALA A 372 4.52 -8.93 21.21
N VAL A 373 3.29 -9.38 21.48
CA VAL A 373 2.08 -8.79 20.91
C VAL A 373 1.94 -7.32 21.33
N ALA A 374 2.15 -7.01 22.62
CA ALA A 374 2.07 -5.64 23.12
C ALA A 374 3.07 -4.70 22.42
N TYR A 375 4.30 -5.17 22.16
CA TYR A 375 5.28 -4.43 21.36
C TYR A 375 4.76 -4.18 19.93
N LEU A 376 4.32 -5.24 19.23
CA LEU A 376 3.89 -5.12 17.82
C LEU A 376 2.66 -4.23 17.61
N VAL A 377 1.82 -4.06 18.64
CA VAL A 377 0.64 -3.17 18.56
C VAL A 377 0.91 -1.76 19.09
N SER A 378 2.11 -1.49 19.61
CA SER A 378 2.51 -0.18 20.11
C SER A 378 2.91 0.79 18.98
N ASP A 379 3.13 2.06 19.34
CA ASP A 379 3.67 3.08 18.43
C ASP A 379 5.16 2.89 18.15
N GLU A 380 5.88 2.13 18.99
CA GLU A 380 7.29 1.79 18.80
C GLU A 380 7.46 0.84 17.59
N ALA A 381 6.49 -0.04 17.35
CA ALA A 381 6.49 -0.97 16.23
C ALA A 381 5.80 -0.41 14.97
N ARG A 382 5.56 0.90 14.86
CA ARG A 382 4.81 1.52 13.74
C ARG A 382 5.44 1.30 12.36
N PHE A 383 6.72 0.92 12.29
CA PHE A 383 7.44 0.62 11.06
C PHE A 383 7.78 -0.87 10.90
N VAL A 384 7.21 -1.73 11.75
CA VAL A 384 7.36 -3.19 11.69
C VAL A 384 6.09 -3.76 11.05
N THR A 385 6.20 -4.31 9.84
CA THR A 385 5.09 -4.98 9.14
C THR A 385 5.63 -6.11 8.27
N GLY A 386 4.81 -7.15 8.03
CA GLY A 386 5.19 -8.33 7.27
C GLY A 386 6.18 -9.27 7.98
N HIS A 387 6.50 -9.01 9.25
CA HIS A 387 7.51 -9.75 10.00
C HIS A 387 6.88 -10.88 10.82
N THR A 388 7.68 -11.92 11.11
CA THR A 388 7.35 -12.96 12.09
C THR A 388 8.34 -12.85 13.24
N LEU A 389 7.86 -12.41 14.40
CA LEU A 389 8.67 -12.31 15.62
C LEU A 389 8.67 -13.66 16.35
N ASP A 390 9.86 -14.25 16.48
CA ASP A 390 10.05 -15.55 17.12
C ASP A 390 10.10 -15.40 18.64
N VAL A 391 9.17 -16.07 19.33
CA VAL A 391 9.06 -16.08 20.81
C VAL A 391 9.21 -17.52 21.28
N ASN A 392 10.36 -18.09 21.00
CA ASN A 392 10.60 -19.53 21.10
C ASN A 392 11.79 -19.91 22.00
N GLY A 393 12.35 -18.95 22.73
CA GLY A 393 13.48 -19.17 23.63
C GLY A 393 14.77 -19.63 22.94
N GLY A 394 14.89 -19.41 21.63
CA GLY A 394 16.03 -19.82 20.80
C GLY A 394 15.94 -21.25 20.27
N MET A 395 14.80 -21.93 20.43
CA MET A 395 14.63 -23.31 19.97
C MET A 395 14.75 -23.44 18.44
N VAL A 396 14.34 -22.40 17.71
CA VAL A 396 14.61 -22.22 16.28
C VAL A 396 15.21 -20.83 16.08
N MET A 397 16.26 -20.75 15.27
CA MET A 397 16.96 -19.51 14.91
C MET A 397 17.09 -19.45 13.39
N ARG A 398 17.01 -18.25 12.79
CA ARG A 398 17.04 -18.02 11.35
C ARG A 398 18.10 -17.00 10.96
#